data_AF-A0AAE7DL85-F1
#
_entry.id   AF-A0AAE7DL85-F1
#
_cell.length_a   1.000
_cell.length_b   1.000
_cell.length_c   1.000
_cell.angle_alpha   90.00
_cell.angle_beta   90.00
_cell.angle_gamma   90.00
#
_symmetry.space_group_name_H-M   'P 1'
#
loop_
_entity.id
_entity.type
_entity.pdbx_description
1 polymer ?
#
loop_
_entity_poly.entity_id
_entity_poly.type
_entity_poly.pdbx_seq_one_letter_code
_entity_poly.pdbx_strand_id
1 'polypeptide(L)' 'MPSYTYEERTRILARAREQVEDIALSESLDDVVWGKTYAAGYFAALEAVGAIDKSEATELARAVEQAERDAEDRLEPGE' A
#
# COMPACT_ATOMS: atom_id res chain seq x y z
N MET A 1 11.65 -11.25 18.56
CA MET A 1 10.84 -10.42 17.64
C MET A 1 9.69 -9.84 18.44
N PRO A 2 9.32 -8.57 18.27
CA PRO A 2 8.12 -8.02 18.88
C PRO A 2 6.90 -8.85 18.43
N SER A 3 6.05 -9.26 19.36
CA SER A 3 4.79 -9.94 19.05
C SER A 3 3.67 -8.91 19.09
N TYR A 4 3.18 -8.51 17.92
CA TYR A 4 2.00 -7.64 17.82
C TYR A 4 0.75 -8.42 18.23
N THR A 5 -0.11 -7.79 19.01
CA THR A 5 -1.44 -8.30 19.32
C THR A 5 -2.33 -8.29 18.08
N TYR A 6 -3.41 -9.06 18.10
CA TYR A 6 -4.39 -9.05 17.01
C TYR A 6 -4.91 -7.64 16.71
N GLU A 7 -5.25 -6.85 17.75
CA GLU A 7 -5.73 -5.47 17.58
C GLU A 7 -4.68 -4.55 16.93
N GLU A 8 -3.42 -4.66 17.33
CA GLU A 8 -2.34 -3.87 16.74
C GLU A 8 -2.13 -4.22 15.28
N ARG A 9 -2.14 -5.52 14.94
CA ARG A 9 -2.07 -5.97 13.53
C ARG A 9 -3.23 -5.41 12.72
N THR A 10 -4.46 -5.47 13.24
CA THR A 10 -5.64 -4.92 12.55
C THR A 10 -5.50 -3.41 12.31
N ARG A 11 -5.02 -2.64 13.28
CA ARG A 11 -4.80 -1.19 13.10
C ARG A 11 -3.72 -0.90 12.05
N ILE A 12 -2.63 -1.67 12.07
CA ILE A 12 -1.55 -1.56 11.09
C ILE A 12 -2.07 -1.84 9.67
N LEU A 13 -2.85 -2.91 9.50
CA LEU A 13 -3.46 -3.27 8.21
C LEU A 13 -4.46 -2.21 7.73
N ALA A 14 -5.28 -1.66 8.64
CA ALA A 14 -6.20 -0.58 8.29
C ALA A 14 -5.45 0.67 7.80
N ARG A 15 -4.38 1.07 8.50
CA ARG A 15 -3.56 2.21 8.10
C ARG A 15 -2.81 1.96 6.80
N ALA A 16 -2.33 0.74 6.58
CA ALA A 16 -1.70 0.33 5.33
C ALA A 16 -2.67 0.48 4.15
N ARG A 17 -3.93 0.06 4.32
CA ARG A 17 -4.98 0.21 3.29
C ARG A 17 -5.31 1.67 2.98
N GLU A 18 -5.45 2.51 4.00
CA GLU A 18 -5.63 3.97 3.79
C GLU A 18 -4.51 4.56 2.92
N GLN A 19 -3.25 4.17 3.15
CA GLN A 19 -2.15 4.67 2.32
C GLN A 19 -2.26 4.21 0.85
N VAL A 20 -2.73 2.99 0.61
CA VAL A 20 -2.99 2.52 -0.76
C VAL A 20 -4.12 3.31 -1.41
N GLU A 21 -5.19 3.60 -0.66
CA GLU A 21 -6.31 4.42 -1.13
C GLU A 21 -5.87 5.86 -1.44
N ASP A 22 -5.03 6.46 -0.60
CA ASP A 22 -4.47 7.80 -0.84
C ASP A 22 -3.64 7.84 -2.14
N ILE A 23 -2.84 6.79 -2.41
CA ILE A 23 -2.12 6.64 -3.68
C ILE A 23 -3.11 6.55 -4.84
N ALA A 24 -4.15 5.72 -4.70
CA ALA A 24 -5.16 5.49 -5.73
C ALA A 24 -5.93 6.77 -6.09
N LEU A 25 -6.12 7.69 -5.14
CA LEU A 25 -6.89 8.93 -5.31
C LEU A 25 -6.04 10.11 -5.76
N SER A 26 -4.72 9.98 -5.76
CA SER A 26 -3.81 11.06 -6.14
C SER A 26 -4.12 11.64 -7.53
N GLU A 27 -3.93 12.95 -7.67
CA GLU A 27 -4.18 13.73 -8.88
C GLU A 27 -2.95 13.85 -9.80
N SER A 28 -1.78 13.34 -9.38
CA SER A 28 -0.56 13.39 -10.18
C SER A 28 0.15 12.03 -10.26
N LEU A 29 0.66 11.69 -11.44
CA LEU A 29 1.41 10.45 -11.68
C LEU A 29 2.71 10.42 -10.87
N ASP A 30 3.36 11.57 -10.68
CA ASP A 30 4.59 11.67 -9.88
C ASP A 30 4.33 11.33 -8.41
N ASP A 31 3.24 11.82 -7.83
CA ASP A 31 2.84 11.50 -6.45
C ASP A 31 2.42 10.03 -6.31
N VAL A 32 1.79 9.47 -7.34
CA VAL A 32 1.43 8.05 -7.41
C VAL A 32 2.69 7.18 -7.39
N VAL A 33 3.70 7.48 -8.22
CA VAL A 33 4.98 6.74 -8.26
C VAL A 33 5.75 6.85 -6.94
N TRP A 34 5.80 8.06 -6.35
CA TRP A 34 6.42 8.26 -5.05
C TRP A 34 5.70 7.49 -3.94
N GLY A 35 4.37 7.54 -3.94
CA GLY A 35 3.53 6.83 -2.99
C GLY A 35 3.72 5.32 -3.05
N LYS A 36 3.83 4.72 -4.24
CA LYS A 36 4.13 3.27 -4.41
C LYS A 36 5.45 2.88 -3.77
N THR A 37 6.49 3.66 -4.05
CA THR A 37 7.84 3.38 -3.54
C THR A 37 7.85 3.40 -2.02
N TYR A 38 7.13 4.35 -1.42
CA TYR A 38 6.94 4.44 0.01
C TYR A 38 6.14 3.25 0.57
N ALA A 39 5.00 2.91 -0.03
CA ALA A 39 4.14 1.80 0.42
C ALA A 39 4.86 0.44 0.36
N ALA A 40 5.59 0.16 -0.72
CA ALA A 40 6.36 -1.07 -0.87
C ALA A 40 7.45 -1.21 0.21
N GLY A 41 8.20 -0.13 0.48
CA GLY A 41 9.20 -0.10 1.54
C GLY A 41 8.59 -0.26 2.93
N TYR A 42 7.44 0.38 3.18
CA TYR A 42 6.71 0.28 4.43
C TYR A 42 6.19 -1.15 4.68
N PHE A 43 5.59 -1.82 3.69
CA PHE A 43 5.08 -3.19 3.85
C PHE A 43 6.20 -4.21 4.05
N ALA A 44 7.33 -4.06 3.35
CA ALA A 44 8.51 -4.90 3.59
C ALA A 44 9.04 -4.74 5.03
N ALA A 45 9.02 -3.52 5.57
CA ALA A 45 9.39 -3.28 6.96
C ALA A 45 8.39 -3.91 7.95
N LEU A 46 7.09 -3.83 7.67
CA LEU A 46 6.04 -4.46 8.49
C LEU A 46 6.15 -6.00 8.51
N GLU A 47 6.43 -6.62 7.36
CA GLU A 47 6.68 -8.06 7.25
C GLU A 47 7.93 -8.43 8.06
N ALA A 48 9.02 -7.68 7.92
CA ALA A 48 10.28 -7.94 8.61
C ALA A 48 10.16 -7.87 10.15
N VAL A 49 9.28 -7.02 10.67
CA VAL A 49 9.01 -6.93 12.12
C VAL A 49 7.90 -7.89 12.59
N GLY A 50 7.28 -8.65 11.69
CA GLY A 50 6.19 -9.59 11.99
C GLY A 50 4.86 -8.90 12.35
N ALA A 51 4.67 -7.64 11.94
CA ALA A 51 3.40 -6.95 12.11
C ALA A 51 2.35 -7.47 11.13
N ILE A 52 2.78 -7.88 9.95
CA ILE A 52 1.94 -8.53 8.94
C ILE A 52 2.61 -9.83 8.50
N ASP A 53 1.82 -10.77 8.00
CA ASP A 53 2.35 -11.98 7.38
C ASP A 53 2.57 -11.79 5.87
N LYS A 54 3.24 -12.77 5.26
CA LYS A 54 3.57 -12.73 3.84
C LYS A 54 2.33 -12.65 2.93
N SER A 55 1.21 -13.24 3.34
CA SER A 55 -0.03 -13.19 2.55
C SER A 55 -0.63 -11.78 2.58
N GLU A 56 -0.68 -11.15 3.75
CA GLU A 56 -1.11 -9.75 3.93
C GLU A 56 -0.20 -8.77 3.17
N ALA A 57 1.12 -8.97 3.24
CA ALA A 57 2.07 -8.16 2.47
C ALA A 57 1.87 -8.30 0.96
N THR A 58 1.57 -9.51 0.48
CA THR A 58 1.29 -9.78 -0.94
C THR A 58 -0.03 -9.13 -1.38
N GLU A 59 -1.07 -9.18 -0.54
CA GLU A 59 -2.34 -8.51 -0.83
C GLU A 59 -2.19 -7.00 -0.91
N LEU A 60 -1.46 -6.40 0.03
CA LEU A 60 -1.17 -4.96 0.03
C LEU A 60 -0.35 -4.54 -1.19
N ALA A 61 0.64 -5.34 -1.60
CA ALA A 61 1.41 -5.08 -2.82
C ALA A 61 0.53 -5.10 -4.08
N ARG A 62 -0.38 -6.08 -4.21
CA ARG A 62 -1.35 -6.13 -5.32
C ARG A 62 -2.31 -4.95 -5.29
N ALA A 63 -2.73 -4.50 -4.11
CA ALA A 63 -3.60 -3.34 -3.97
C ALA A 63 -2.88 -2.06 -4.44
N VAL A 64 -1.57 -1.92 -4.16
CA VAL A 64 -0.75 -0.82 -4.70
C VAL A 64 -0.63 -0.89 -6.22
N GLU A 65 -0.38 -2.07 -6.79
CA GLU A 65 -0.33 -2.26 -8.25
C GLU A 65 -1.68 -1.99 -8.94
N GLN A 66 -2.80 -2.24 -8.26
CA GLN A 66 -4.13 -1.89 -8.80
C GLN A 66 -4.39 -0.39 -8.69
N ALA A 67 -4.08 0.22 -7.54
CA ALA A 67 -4.18 1.66 -7.33
C ALA A 67 -3.35 2.46 -8.34
N GLU A 68 -2.18 1.94 -8.70
CA GLU A 68 -1.34 2.41 -9.79
C GLU A 68 -2.09 2.49 -11.11
N ARG A 69 -2.63 1.36 -11.56
CA ARG A 69 -3.34 1.27 -12.83
C ARG A 69 -4.58 2.15 -12.85
N ASP A 70 -5.34 2.16 -11.76
CA ASP A 70 -6.53 2.99 -11.63
C ASP A 70 -6.16 4.48 -11.67
N ALA A 71 -5.00 4.88 -11.16
CA ALA A 71 -4.51 6.24 -11.26
C ALA A 71 -3.98 6.56 -12.67
N GLU A 72 -3.26 5.64 -13.30
CA GLU A 72 -2.80 5.75 -14.69
C GLU A 72 -3.98 5.90 -15.66
N ASP A 73 -4.99 5.03 -15.57
CA ASP A 73 -6.20 5.06 -16.40
C ASP A 73 -7.01 6.36 -16.23
N ARG A 74 -6.97 6.99 -15.04
CA ARG A 74 -7.63 8.28 -14.79
C ARG A 74 -6.84 9.47 -15.34
N LEU A 75 -5.51 9.37 -15.33
CA LEU A 75 -4.60 10.48 -15.64
C LEU A 75 -4.10 10.46 -17.09
N GLU A 76 -4.10 9.31 -17.76
CA GLU A 76 -4.06 9.22 -19.21
C GLU A 76 -5.45 9.59 -19.76
N PRO A 77 -5.62 10.77 -20.39
CA PRO A 77 -6.84 11.01 -21.14
C PRO A 77 -6.81 10.03 -22.30
N GLY A 78 -7.83 9.18 -22.42
CA GLY A 78 -8.00 8.32 -23.59
C GLY A 78 -7.74 9.10 -24.88
N GLU A 79 -6.88 8.53 -25.73
CA GLU A 79 -6.55 9.04 -27.06
C GLU A 79 -7.78 9.46 -27.88
#